data_AF-X0WKH0-F1
#
_entry.id   AF-X0WKH0-F1
#
_cell.length_a   1.000
_cell.length_b   1.000
_cell.length_c   1.000
_cell.angle_alpha   90.00
_cell.angle_beta   90.00
_cell.angle_gamma   90.00
#
_symmetry.space_group_name_H-M   'P 1'
#
loop_
_entity.id
_entity.type
_entity.pdbx_description
1 polymer ?
#
loop_
_entity_poly.entity_id
_entity_poly.type
_entity_poly.pdbx_seq_one_letter_code
_entity_poly.pdbx_strand_id
1 'polypeptide(L)'
;CPVKEHLDSLTDTQATKIAWVLKLIREIDQVPSKYFKKLVKTNDIWEARVDVGRNTFRLLGFFHGQELIILTNSFQKKSQKIPLKEIKLAEKRKKEYLSRR
;
A
#
# COMPACT_ATOMS: atom_id res chain seq x y z
N CYS A 1 5.76 -0.77 13.59
CA CYS A 1 5.80 -0.78 12.10
C CYS A 1 4.61 0.05 11.66
N PRO A 2 4.82 1.16 10.93
CA PRO A 2 3.79 2.18 10.73
C PRO A 2 2.55 1.68 9.99
N VAL A 3 2.68 0.65 9.13
CA VAL A 3 1.52 0.00 8.50
C VAL A 3 0.75 -0.83 9.52
N LYS A 4 1.45 -1.60 10.37
CA LYS A 4 0.83 -2.42 11.42
C LYS A 4 0.03 -1.55 12.39
N GLU A 5 0.59 -0.45 12.87
CA GLU A 5 -0.08 0.48 13.78
C GLU A 5 -1.42 1.02 13.21
N HIS A 6 -1.46 1.32 11.91
CA HIS A 6 -2.71 1.73 11.27
C HIS A 6 -3.69 0.56 11.14
N LEU A 7 -3.24 -0.64 10.77
CA LEU A 7 -4.12 -1.81 10.68
C LEU A 7 -4.71 -2.22 12.03
N ASP A 8 -3.93 -2.12 13.10
CA ASP A 8 -4.38 -2.42 14.47
C ASP A 8 -5.46 -1.45 14.96
N SER A 9 -5.58 -0.26 14.34
CA SER A 9 -6.64 0.72 14.64
C SER A 9 -7.95 0.48 13.88
N LEU A 10 -7.98 -0.48 12.94
CA LEU A 10 -9.13 -0.78 12.10
C LEU A 10 -10.06 -1.80 12.77
N THR A 11 -11.29 -1.88 12.27
CA THR A 11 -12.20 -2.96 12.68
C THR A 11 -11.73 -4.31 12.12
N ASP A 12 -12.09 -5.41 12.78
CA ASP A 12 -11.74 -6.76 12.33
C ASP A 12 -12.14 -7.03 10.88
N THR A 13 -13.32 -6.55 10.46
CA THR A 13 -13.80 -6.66 9.08
C THR A 13 -12.89 -5.91 8.09
N GLN A 14 -12.42 -4.72 8.46
CA GLN A 14 -11.51 -3.93 7.63
C GLN A 14 -10.13 -4.57 7.55
N ALA A 15 -9.56 -4.96 8.69
CA ALA A 15 -8.25 -5.62 8.76
C ALA A 15 -8.26 -6.95 7.97
N THR A 16 -9.31 -7.76 8.13
CA THR A 16 -9.50 -9.02 7.38
C THR A 16 -9.56 -8.78 5.89
N LYS A 17 -10.31 -7.77 5.44
CA LYS A 17 -10.41 -7.47 4.00
C LYS A 17 -9.10 -6.95 3.42
N ILE A 18 -8.35 -6.15 4.18
CA ILE A 18 -7.01 -5.70 3.76
C ILE A 18 -6.07 -6.90 3.64
N ALA A 19 -6.02 -7.78 4.66
CA ALA A 19 -5.19 -8.97 4.63
C ALA A 19 -5.53 -9.87 3.44
N TRP A 20 -6.82 -10.04 3.14
CA TRP A 20 -7.28 -10.81 1.98
C TRP A 20 -6.83 -10.20 0.65
N VAL A 21 -6.90 -8.87 0.47
CA VAL A 21 -6.40 -8.22 -0.76
C VAL A 21 -4.89 -8.33 -0.88
N LEU A 22 -4.14 -8.19 0.22
CA LEU A 22 -2.69 -8.37 0.21
C LEU A 22 -2.29 -9.80 -0.13
N LYS A 23 -3.05 -10.79 0.33
CA LYS A 23 -2.89 -12.19 -0.06
C LYS A 23 -3.17 -12.37 -1.56
N LEU A 24 -4.26 -11.81 -2.08
CA LEU A 24 -4.59 -11.84 -3.51
C LEU A 24 -3.46 -11.25 -4.36
N ILE A 25 -2.93 -10.08 -3.98
CA ILE A 25 -1.82 -9.41 -4.68
C ILE A 25 -0.57 -10.30 -4.76
N ARG A 26 -0.35 -11.14 -3.75
CA ARG A 26 0.80 -12.07 -3.69
C ARG A 26 0.60 -13.31 -4.55
N GLU A 27 -0.63 -13.78 -4.68
CA GLU A 27 -0.95 -15.10 -5.27
C GLU A 27 -1.25 -15.06 -6.77
N ILE A 28 -1.59 -13.89 -7.33
CA ILE A 28 -1.93 -13.78 -8.75
C ILE A 28 -0.85 -13.04 -9.52
N ASP A 29 -0.42 -13.62 -10.64
CA ASP A 29 0.63 -13.03 -11.49
C ASP A 29 0.20 -11.69 -12.11
N GLN A 30 -1.07 -11.57 -12.48
CA GLN A 30 -1.63 -10.35 -13.05
C GLN A 30 -2.72 -9.78 -12.15
N VAL A 31 -2.31 -8.91 -11.23
CA VAL A 31 -3.26 -8.20 -10.38
C VAL A 31 -4.00 -7.13 -11.19
N PRO A 32 -5.33 -7.09 -11.16
CA PRO A 32 -6.10 -6.02 -11.78
C PRO A 32 -5.68 -4.64 -11.25
N SER A 33 -5.54 -3.66 -12.15
CA SER A 33 -5.13 -2.29 -11.83
C SER A 33 -6.02 -1.57 -10.82
N LYS A 34 -7.25 -2.05 -10.63
CA LYS A 34 -8.19 -1.58 -9.60
C LYS A 34 -7.74 -1.92 -8.17
N TYR A 35 -7.00 -3.01 -7.98
CA TYR A 35 -6.48 -3.47 -6.68
C TYR A 35 -5.03 -3.11 -6.49
N PHE A 36 -4.23 -3.10 -7.56
CA PHE A 36 -2.80 -2.85 -7.46
C PHE A 36 -2.27 -2.15 -8.69
N LYS A 37 -1.59 -1.03 -8.53
CA LYS A 37 -1.04 -0.27 -9.66
C LYS A 37 0.19 0.54 -9.29
N LYS A 38 1.04 0.77 -10.29
CA LYS A 38 2.18 1.70 -10.19
C LYS A 38 1.66 3.15 -10.24
N LEU A 39 2.20 4.01 -9.39
CA LEU A 39 1.91 5.44 -9.39
C LEU A 39 2.82 6.17 -10.38
N VAL A 40 2.22 7.00 -11.22
CA VAL A 40 2.95 7.87 -12.17
C VAL A 40 3.64 9.02 -11.44
N LYS A 41 4.79 9.47 -11.97
CA LYS A 41 5.58 10.57 -11.41
C LYS A 41 5.99 10.34 -9.94
N THR A 42 6.32 9.09 -9.62
CA THR A 42 6.88 8.67 -8.32
C THR A 42 8.12 7.82 -8.55
N ASN A 43 8.98 7.71 -7.54
CA ASN A 43 10.17 6.87 -7.57
C ASN A 43 9.83 5.38 -7.34
N ASP A 44 9.13 4.78 -8.31
CA ASP A 44 8.58 3.41 -8.31
C ASP A 44 7.76 3.06 -7.07
N ILE A 45 6.81 3.93 -6.73
CA ILE A 45 5.82 3.64 -5.70
C ILE A 45 4.61 2.95 -6.32
N TRP A 46 4.11 1.94 -5.63
CA TRP A 46 2.93 1.17 -5.97
C TRP A 46 1.84 1.39 -4.94
N GLU A 47 0.59 1.30 -5.38
CA GLU A 47 -0.60 1.45 -4.55
C GLU A 47 -1.39 0.13 -4.56
N ALA A 48 -1.62 -0.44 -3.38
CA ALA A 48 -2.65 -1.43 -3.14
C ALA A 48 -3.93 -0.73 -2.65
N ARG A 49 -5.06 -0.99 -3.31
CA ARG A 49 -6.36 -0.40 -3.00
C ARG A 49 -7.31 -1.46 -2.46
N VAL A 50 -7.89 -1.18 -1.30
CA VAL A 50 -8.84 -2.04 -0.61
C VAL A 50 -10.12 -1.27 -0.34
N ASP A 51 -11.23 -1.69 -0.95
CA ASP A 51 -12.55 -1.12 -0.71
C ASP A 51 -13.32 -2.01 0.28
N VAL A 52 -13.83 -1.41 1.37
CA VAL A 52 -14.59 -2.06 2.46
C VAL A 52 -15.82 -1.21 2.79
N GLY A 53 -16.98 -1.61 2.25
CA GLY A 53 -18.20 -0.81 2.36
C GLY A 53 -18.01 0.57 1.75
N ARG A 54 -18.21 1.63 2.55
CA ARG A 54 -18.00 3.04 2.13
C ARG A 54 -16.54 3.51 2.30
N ASN A 55 -15.66 2.67 2.83
CA ASN A 55 -14.28 3.03 3.11
C ASN A 55 -13.36 2.50 2.02
N THR A 56 -12.43 3.34 1.57
CA THR A 56 -11.31 2.91 0.70
C THR A 56 -10.02 3.11 1.47
N PHE A 57 -9.20 2.07 1.55
CA PHE A 57 -7.86 2.10 2.11
C PHE A 57 -6.84 2.02 0.99
N ARG A 58 -5.77 2.80 1.13
CA ARG A 58 -4.63 2.81 0.21
C ARG A 58 -3.39 2.44 1.00
N LEU A 59 -2.69 1.43 0.55
CA LEU A 59 -1.38 1.05 1.06
C LEU A 59 -0.36 1.37 -0.02
N LEU A 60 0.62 2.19 0.31
CA LEU A 60 1.74 2.49 -0.57
C LEU A 60 2.91 1.60 -0.25
N GLY A 61 3.66 1.24 -1.27
CA GLY A 61 4.84 0.40 -1.14
C GLY A 61 5.70 0.41 -2.38
N PHE A 62 6.70 -0.44 -2.41
CA PHE A 62 7.60 -0.63 -3.55
C PHE A 62 8.01 -2.09 -3.67
N PHE A 63 8.43 -2.49 -4.87
CA PHE A 63 9.01 -3.81 -5.08
C PHE A 63 10.48 -3.84 -4.66
N HIS A 64 10.86 -4.91 -3.98
CA HIS A 64 12.24 -5.28 -3.72
C HIS A 64 12.53 -6.60 -4.46
N GLY A 65 13.27 -6.52 -5.57
CA GLY A 65 13.38 -7.64 -6.50
C GLY A 65 12.09 -7.85 -7.28
N GLN A 66 11.82 -9.10 -7.68
CA GLN A 66 10.69 -9.44 -8.55
C GLN A 66 9.42 -9.83 -7.79
N GLU A 67 9.52 -10.27 -6.53
CA GLU A 67 8.38 -10.89 -5.83
C GLU A 67 7.99 -10.22 -4.50
N LEU A 68 8.87 -9.39 -3.92
CA LEU A 68 8.61 -8.82 -2.59
C LEU A 68 8.06 -7.40 -2.68
N ILE A 69 6.82 -7.20 -2.26
CA ILE A 69 6.24 -5.86 -2.03
C ILE A 69 6.48 -5.45 -0.58
N ILE A 70 7.15 -4.32 -0.39
CA ILE A 70 7.37 -3.69 0.91
C ILE A 70 6.37 -2.55 1.06
N LEU A 71 5.43 -2.70 1.99
CA LEU A 71 4.44 -1.67 2.31
C LEU A 71 5.04 -0.65 3.29
N THR A 72 5.01 0.62 2.90
CA THR A 72 5.63 1.71 3.66
C THR A 72 4.63 2.45 4.53
N ASN A 73 3.41 2.68 4.04
CA ASN A 73 2.37 3.43 4.74
C ASN A 73 0.99 3.00 4.27
N SER A 74 0.00 3.14 5.13
CA SER A 74 -1.40 2.86 4.85
C SER A 74 -2.28 3.96 5.42
N PHE A 75 -3.31 4.35 4.68
CA PHE A 75 -4.24 5.38 5.11
C PHE A 75 -5.64 5.16 4.53
N GLN A 76 -6.66 5.58 5.28
CA GLN A 76 -8.01 5.69 4.76
C GLN A 76 -8.12 6.90 3.83
N LYS A 77 -8.71 6.68 2.65
CA LYS A 77 -8.96 7.72 1.65
C LYS A 77 -9.92 8.76 2.20
N LYS A 78 -9.45 10.01 2.31
CA LYS A 78 -10.31 11.18 2.60
C LYS A 78 -10.66 11.97 1.34
N SER A 79 -9.92 11.81 0.25
CA SER A 79 -10.14 12.49 -1.03
C SER A 79 -9.71 11.62 -2.23
N GLN A 80 -10.13 11.99 -3.45
CA GLN A 80 -9.78 11.24 -4.67
C GLN A 80 -8.27 11.20 -4.92
N LYS A 81 -7.58 12.33 -4.72
CA LYS A 81 -6.13 12.45 -4.95
C LYS A 81 -5.36 11.77 -3.81
N ILE A 82 -4.23 11.15 -4.16
CA ILE A 82 -3.28 10.65 -3.16
C ILE A 82 -2.59 11.88 -2.56
N PRO A 83 -2.60 12.07 -1.22
CA PRO A 83 -1.92 13.21 -0.63
C PRO A 83 -0.42 13.13 -0.93
N LEU A 84 0.16 14.22 -1.44
CA LEU A 84 1.58 14.28 -1.82
C LEU A 84 2.52 13.90 -0.66
N LYS A 85 2.11 14.20 0.57
CA LYS A 85 2.83 13.82 1.79
C LYS A 85 3.02 12.30 1.93
N GLU A 86 2.02 11.51 1.55
CA GLU A 86 2.06 10.04 1.66
C GLU A 86 3.02 9.45 0.63
N ILE A 87 3.07 10.05 -0.57
CA ILE A 87 4.02 9.66 -1.62
C ILE A 87 5.45 9.98 -1.18
N LYS A 88 5.71 11.21 -0.75
CA LYS A 88 7.03 11.62 -0.25
C LYS A 88 7.50 10.76 0.93
N LEU A 89 6.57 10.38 1.82
CA LEU A 89 6.86 9.48 2.93
C LEU A 89 7.22 8.07 2.45
N ALA A 90 6.50 7.53 1.49
CA ALA A 90 6.79 6.23 0.88
C ALA A 90 8.19 6.23 0.23
N GLU A 91 8.51 7.26 -0.55
CA GLU A 91 9.82 7.41 -1.21
C GLU A 91 10.96 7.55 -0.21
N LYS A 92 10.76 8.33 0.86
CA LYS A 92 11.74 8.45 1.96
C LYS A 92 12.00 7.09 2.61
N ARG A 93 10.92 6.36 2.98
CA ARG A 93 11.04 5.03 3.61
C ARG A 93 11.67 3.99 2.68
N LYS A 94 11.38 4.06 1.36
CA LYS A 94 12.07 3.24 0.35
C LYS A 94 13.57 3.52 0.35
N LYS A 95 13.98 4.79 0.31
CA LYS A 95 15.39 5.18 0.33
C LYS A 95 16.10 4.69 1.59
N GLU A 96 15.48 4.86 2.75
CA GLU A 96 16.01 4.39 4.04
C GLU A 96 16.12 2.86 4.11
N TYR A 97 15.16 2.13 3.53
CA TYR A 97 15.22 0.68 3.45
C TYR A 97 16.39 0.21 2.58
N LEU A 98 16.52 0.81 1.39
CA LEU A 98 17.58 0.46 0.43
C LEU A 98 18.98 0.86 0.90
N SER A 99 19.13 1.88 1.75
CA SER A 99 20.44 2.31 2.26
C SER A 99 20.95 1.48 3.45
N ARG A 100 20.09 0.66 4.07
CA ARG A 100 20.45 -0.21 5.21
C ARG A 100 20.86 -1.62 4.76
N ARG A 101 21.02 -1.83 3.46
CA ARG A 101 21.44 -3.07 2.80
C ARG A 101 22.50 -2.72 1.77
#